data_AF-W7Z7L9-F1
#
_entry.id   AF-W7Z7L9-F1
#
_cell.length_a   1.000
_cell.length_b   1.000
_cell.length_c   1.000
_cell.angle_alpha   90.00
_cell.angle_beta   90.00
_cell.angle_gamma   90.00
#
_symmetry.space_group_name_H-M   'P 1'
#
loop_
_entity.id
_entity.type
_entity.pdbx_description
1 polymer ?
#
loop_
_entity_poly.entity_id
_entity_poly.type
_entity_poly.pdbx_seq_one_letter_code
_entity_poly.pdbx_strand_id
1 'polypeptide(L)'
;MNSLEETVKQTIKTFEDNKIKEMFQFEKNKLYAYLEEIKDSLIKHKAFIAGGTITSLLNGSDINDLDIYFRNEESLIDFLKEHWKDDNSYVTGLTKKSVLMISGKEPKIRNVQLIHFKYFNTPDEIFETFDFTACMGAYDFSTEQFVLHQQFLKHNSQRILKFNKNTAFPIVSLLRVQKYNGKGYTISKPEFIRIALKCMELDIKTVEDLKDHLGGMYGINYDKIIDFEEGEEFSLDKVIDKIADIALDEDYFKEPISVKYEDLDDIIDTVKKRPIHILTLRDKYFRVTNDNQLKSISTKAAFSKDIDADKYFENKRFYKWVEKDGYGKYRSHYDGDFKYEDGRVSTALGDKLFFNEKQNITYSTYWNKGVLIEVSTKPVDFIDKSSEHIYLKSCTVIREVPKTEWKQWVNEGEDDHESVFDWT
;
A
#
# COMPACT_ATOMS: atom_id res chain seq x y z
N MET A 1 -26.90 -9.02 41.87
CA MET A 1 -26.77 -7.58 41.56
C MET A 1 -25.83 -7.34 40.38
N ASN A 2 -24.59 -7.85 40.38
CA ASN A 2 -23.62 -7.62 39.29
C ASN A 2 -24.13 -7.99 37.87
N SER A 3 -24.82 -9.13 37.71
CA SER A 3 -25.35 -9.55 36.40
C SER A 3 -26.48 -8.65 35.86
N LEU A 4 -27.28 -8.03 36.74
CA LEU A 4 -28.34 -7.11 36.34
C LEU A 4 -27.76 -5.76 35.92
N GLU A 5 -26.76 -5.26 36.64
CA GLU A 5 -26.04 -4.02 36.29
C GLU A 5 -25.31 -4.13 34.95
N GLU A 6 -24.65 -5.26 34.68
CA GLU A 6 -24.01 -5.53 33.39
C GLU A 6 -25.04 -5.58 32.25
N THR A 7 -26.16 -6.25 32.47
CA THR A 7 -27.25 -6.33 31.48
C THR A 7 -27.83 -4.94 31.17
N VAL A 8 -28.06 -4.12 32.20
CA VAL A 8 -28.55 -2.74 32.04
C VAL A 8 -27.53 -1.88 31.28
N LYS A 9 -26.24 -1.95 31.63
CA LYS A 9 -25.17 -1.23 30.91
C LYS A 9 -25.10 -1.65 29.44
N GLN A 10 -25.18 -2.94 29.16
CA GLN A 10 -25.16 -3.46 27.79
C GLN A 10 -26.39 -2.99 27.00
N THR A 11 -27.55 -2.94 27.64
CA THR A 11 -28.81 -2.49 27.02
C THR A 11 -28.76 -1.00 26.68
N ILE A 12 -28.28 -0.18 27.62
CA ILE A 12 -28.10 1.27 27.41
C ILE A 12 -27.13 1.51 26.26
N LYS A 13 -25.97 0.85 26.27
CA LYS A 13 -24.98 0.96 25.20
C LYS A 13 -25.58 0.58 23.84
N THR A 14 -26.30 -0.53 23.77
CA THR A 14 -26.98 -0.98 22.54
C THR A 14 -28.00 0.05 22.04
N PHE A 15 -28.76 0.66 22.94
CA PHE A 15 -29.72 1.71 22.58
C PHE A 15 -29.02 2.98 22.05
N GLU A 16 -27.94 3.41 22.71
CA GLU A 16 -27.13 4.56 22.29
C GLU A 16 -26.50 4.31 20.91
N ASP A 17 -25.92 3.14 20.70
CA ASP A 17 -25.32 2.74 19.42
C ASP A 17 -26.38 2.74 18.29
N ASN A 18 -27.57 2.20 18.54
CA ASN A 18 -28.68 2.22 17.56
C ASN A 18 -29.14 3.64 17.22
N LYS A 19 -29.24 4.51 18.22
CA LYS A 19 -29.64 5.91 18.00
C LYS A 19 -28.60 6.68 17.19
N ILE A 20 -27.31 6.46 17.46
CA ILE A 20 -26.22 7.07 16.67
C ILE A 20 -26.28 6.56 15.23
N LYS A 21 -26.52 5.26 15.03
CA LYS A 21 -26.68 4.67 13.70
C LYS A 21 -27.82 5.32 12.91
N GLU A 22 -28.98 5.49 13.53
CA GLU A 22 -30.12 6.19 12.90
C GLU A 22 -29.80 7.66 12.60
N MET A 23 -29.11 8.34 13.51
CA MET A 23 -28.79 9.76 13.39
C MET A 23 -27.90 10.08 12.18
N PHE A 24 -26.94 9.20 11.85
CA PHE A 24 -25.98 9.42 10.76
C PHE A 24 -26.26 8.57 9.50
N GLN A 25 -27.47 8.03 9.37
CA GLN A 25 -27.80 7.17 8.23
C GLN A 25 -27.70 7.91 6.89
N PHE A 26 -28.04 9.21 6.86
CA PHE A 26 -27.91 10.04 5.66
C PHE A 26 -26.44 10.21 5.26
N GLU A 27 -25.56 10.53 6.22
CA GLU A 27 -24.14 10.74 5.99
C GLU A 27 -23.42 9.44 5.64
N LYS A 28 -23.84 8.31 6.20
CA LYS A 28 -23.39 6.98 5.77
C LYS A 28 -23.73 6.73 4.30
N ASN A 29 -24.98 7.00 3.90
CA ASN A 29 -25.40 6.81 2.51
C ASN A 29 -24.64 7.74 1.56
N LYS A 30 -24.43 9.00 1.96
CA LYS A 30 -23.61 9.97 1.20
C LYS A 30 -22.16 9.49 1.07
N LEU A 31 -21.57 8.97 2.14
CA LEU A 31 -20.22 8.39 2.10
C LEU A 31 -20.16 7.18 1.17
N TYR A 32 -21.11 6.25 1.27
CA TYR A 32 -21.13 5.05 0.42
C TYR A 32 -21.31 5.40 -1.06
N ALA A 33 -22.17 6.36 -1.36
CA ALA A 33 -22.33 6.89 -2.72
C ALA A 33 -21.07 7.60 -3.22
N TYR A 34 -20.31 8.25 -2.33
CA TYR A 34 -19.03 8.85 -2.68
C TYR A 34 -17.96 7.77 -2.93
N LEU A 35 -17.97 6.63 -2.23
CA LEU A 35 -16.89 5.64 -2.34
C LEU A 35 -16.94 4.76 -3.59
N GLU A 36 -18.12 4.57 -4.21
CA GLU A 36 -18.28 3.83 -5.47
C GLU A 36 -17.45 2.52 -5.50
N GLU A 37 -16.50 2.36 -6.43
CA GLU A 37 -15.71 1.14 -6.62
C GLU A 37 -14.84 0.71 -5.43
N ILE A 38 -14.34 1.64 -4.62
CA ILE A 38 -13.43 1.29 -3.51
C ILE A 38 -14.19 0.81 -2.26
N LYS A 39 -15.52 1.00 -2.21
CA LYS A 39 -16.35 0.73 -1.02
C LYS A 39 -16.24 -0.73 -0.54
N ASP A 40 -16.35 -1.69 -1.46
CA ASP A 40 -16.37 -3.11 -1.11
C ASP A 40 -15.01 -3.59 -0.60
N SER A 41 -13.91 -3.08 -1.17
CA SER A 41 -12.56 -3.32 -0.68
C SER A 41 -12.36 -2.75 0.73
N LEU A 42 -12.85 -1.53 1.01
CA LEU A 42 -12.79 -0.94 2.35
C LEU A 42 -13.58 -1.72 3.41
N ILE A 43 -14.72 -2.30 3.02
CA ILE A 43 -15.50 -3.22 3.87
C ILE A 43 -14.71 -4.50 4.14
N LYS A 44 -14.21 -5.15 3.07
CA LYS A 44 -13.42 -6.38 3.14
C LYS A 44 -12.24 -6.24 4.10
N HIS A 45 -11.48 -5.15 3.95
CA HIS A 45 -10.28 -4.88 4.72
C HIS A 45 -10.55 -4.25 6.09
N LYS A 46 -11.82 -3.98 6.42
CA LYS A 46 -12.21 -3.30 7.65
C LYS A 46 -11.33 -2.06 7.81
N ALA A 47 -11.37 -1.16 6.85
CA ALA A 47 -10.60 0.08 6.92
C ALA A 47 -11.28 1.10 7.84
N PHE A 48 -10.66 2.26 8.00
CA PHE A 48 -11.30 3.46 8.51
C PHE A 48 -11.17 4.58 7.50
N ILE A 49 -12.17 5.46 7.46
CA ILE A 49 -12.06 6.79 6.88
C ILE A 49 -12.09 7.78 8.03
N ALA A 50 -11.13 8.69 8.11
CA ALA A 50 -11.04 9.62 9.24
C ALA A 50 -10.60 11.01 8.80
N GLY A 51 -10.54 11.95 9.74
CA GLY A 51 -9.87 13.23 9.49
C GLY A 51 -10.68 14.18 8.64
N GLY A 52 -10.00 14.80 7.65
CA GLY A 52 -10.57 15.86 6.83
C GLY A 52 -11.78 15.40 6.04
N THR A 53 -11.80 14.14 5.60
CA THR A 53 -12.94 13.54 4.91
C THR A 53 -14.21 13.59 5.76
N ILE A 54 -14.14 13.15 7.02
CA ILE A 54 -15.29 13.13 7.93
C ILE A 54 -15.69 14.55 8.34
N THR A 55 -14.71 15.45 8.53
CA THR A 55 -14.96 16.88 8.75
C THR A 55 -15.81 17.48 7.64
N SER A 56 -15.40 17.30 6.38
CA SER A 56 -16.11 17.80 5.18
C SER A 56 -17.48 17.15 5.01
N LEU A 57 -17.56 15.83 5.16
CA LEU A 57 -18.80 15.07 5.02
C LEU A 57 -19.90 15.62 5.95
N LEU A 58 -19.56 15.79 7.24
CA LEU A 58 -20.50 16.18 8.30
C LEU A 58 -20.81 17.69 8.34
N ASN A 59 -19.99 18.54 7.73
CA ASN A 59 -20.26 19.98 7.63
C ASN A 59 -20.82 20.41 6.26
N GLY A 60 -21.03 19.45 5.35
CA GLY A 60 -21.60 19.67 4.03
C GLY A 60 -20.63 20.28 3.00
N SER A 61 -19.34 20.39 3.31
CA SER A 61 -18.33 20.86 2.35
C SER A 61 -17.90 19.73 1.41
N ASP A 62 -17.24 20.10 0.31
CA ASP A 62 -16.67 19.12 -0.62
C ASP A 62 -15.56 18.30 0.05
N ILE A 63 -15.51 17.02 -0.33
CA ILE A 63 -14.46 16.09 0.06
C ILE A 63 -13.38 16.17 -1.01
N ASN A 64 -12.24 16.76 -0.65
CA ASN A 64 -11.10 16.93 -1.57
C ASN A 64 -10.22 15.68 -1.61
N ASP A 65 -9.90 15.15 -0.44
CA ASP A 65 -9.02 13.99 -0.26
C ASP A 65 -9.72 12.98 0.65
N LEU A 66 -9.58 11.69 0.31
CA LEU A 66 -10.08 10.57 1.07
C LEU A 66 -8.96 9.99 1.94
N ASP A 67 -8.98 10.29 3.23
CA ASP A 67 -7.96 9.82 4.18
C ASP A 67 -8.34 8.43 4.73
N ILE A 68 -7.63 7.38 4.29
CA ILE A 68 -7.90 5.98 4.65
C ILE A 68 -6.84 5.43 5.59
N TYR A 69 -7.27 4.77 6.66
CA TYR A 69 -6.42 4.16 7.66
C TYR A 69 -6.71 2.66 7.75
N PHE A 70 -5.67 1.88 8.07
CA PHE A 70 -5.76 0.42 8.14
C PHE A 70 -5.39 -0.09 9.53
N ARG A 71 -5.96 -1.25 9.87
CA ARG A 71 -5.71 -1.96 11.13
C ARG A 71 -4.35 -2.62 11.19
N ASN A 72 -3.82 -3.00 10.03
CA ASN A 72 -2.53 -3.66 9.91
C ASN A 72 -1.95 -3.43 8.50
N GLU A 73 -0.68 -3.79 8.36
CA GLU A 73 0.10 -3.69 7.12
C GLU A 73 -0.46 -4.55 5.99
N GLU A 74 -0.89 -5.77 6.29
CA GLU A 74 -1.40 -6.74 5.31
C GLU A 74 -2.67 -6.23 4.62
N SER A 75 -3.64 -5.72 5.37
CA SER A 75 -4.87 -5.16 4.82
C SER A 75 -4.63 -3.96 3.88
N LEU A 76 -3.61 -3.13 4.16
CA LEU A 76 -3.24 -2.03 3.27
C LEU A 76 -2.59 -2.56 1.98
N ILE A 77 -1.71 -3.54 2.10
CA ILE A 77 -1.02 -4.15 0.95
C ILE A 77 -2.02 -4.87 0.06
N ASP A 78 -2.95 -5.62 0.63
CA ASP A 78 -3.98 -6.32 -0.14
C ASP A 78 -4.90 -5.33 -0.84
N PHE A 79 -5.29 -4.24 -0.17
CA PHE A 79 -6.02 -3.13 -0.80
C PHE A 79 -5.23 -2.54 -2.00
N LEU A 80 -3.93 -2.29 -1.83
CA LEU A 80 -3.08 -1.82 -2.93
C LEU A 80 -3.02 -2.81 -4.09
N LYS A 81 -2.88 -4.12 -3.81
CA LYS A 81 -2.84 -5.17 -4.84
C LYS A 81 -4.14 -5.22 -5.65
N GLU A 82 -5.28 -5.12 -4.97
CA GLU A 82 -6.61 -5.09 -5.61
C GLU A 82 -6.76 -3.88 -6.54
N HIS A 83 -6.30 -2.70 -6.11
CA HIS A 83 -6.46 -1.47 -6.89
C HIS A 83 -5.29 -1.15 -7.83
N TRP A 84 -4.20 -1.93 -7.81
CA TRP A 84 -3.07 -1.74 -8.73
C TRP A 84 -3.38 -2.17 -10.17
N LYS A 85 -4.22 -3.19 -10.32
CA LYS A 85 -4.60 -3.75 -11.62
C LYS A 85 -5.78 -3.01 -12.27
N ASP A 86 -6.39 -2.07 -11.55
CA ASP A 86 -7.50 -1.28 -12.07
C ASP A 86 -6.96 -0.13 -12.94
N ASP A 87 -7.31 -0.14 -14.23
CA ASP A 87 -6.93 0.90 -15.19
C ASP A 87 -7.37 2.33 -14.77
N ASN A 88 -8.28 2.44 -13.81
CA ASN A 88 -8.82 3.71 -13.30
C ASN A 88 -8.17 4.17 -12.00
N SER A 89 -7.18 3.42 -11.52
CA SER A 89 -6.48 3.72 -10.28
C SER A 89 -4.97 3.72 -10.53
N TYR A 90 -4.28 4.77 -10.07
CA TYR A 90 -2.82 4.81 -10.15
C TYR A 90 -2.22 5.62 -9.01
N VAL A 91 -1.04 5.19 -8.58
CA VAL A 91 -0.30 5.85 -7.50
C VAL A 91 0.48 7.03 -8.08
N THR A 92 0.29 8.20 -7.48
CA THR A 92 0.88 9.48 -7.89
C THR A 92 1.85 10.06 -6.87
N GLY A 93 1.82 9.54 -5.63
CA GLY A 93 2.71 9.98 -4.57
C GLY A 93 2.99 8.86 -3.59
N LEU A 94 4.24 8.78 -3.12
CA LEU A 94 4.70 7.82 -2.15
C LEU A 94 5.60 8.52 -1.14
N THR A 95 5.30 8.36 0.13
CA THR A 95 6.11 8.89 1.23
C THR A 95 6.26 7.81 2.30
N LYS A 96 7.12 8.03 3.31
CA LYS A 96 7.20 7.13 4.47
C LYS A 96 5.90 7.04 5.29
N LYS A 97 4.94 7.95 5.06
CA LYS A 97 3.73 8.14 5.89
C LYS A 97 2.44 7.79 5.16
N SER A 98 2.41 7.92 3.84
CA SER A 98 1.21 7.69 3.04
C SER A 98 1.54 7.39 1.58
N VAL A 99 0.64 6.63 0.96
CA VAL A 99 0.52 6.47 -0.49
C VAL A 99 -0.63 7.34 -0.98
N LEU A 100 -0.38 8.17 -2.00
CA LEU A 100 -1.42 8.94 -2.70
C LEU A 100 -1.76 8.23 -4.00
N MET A 101 -3.02 7.88 -4.14
CA MET A 101 -3.61 7.24 -5.31
C MET A 101 -4.68 8.16 -5.89
N ILE A 102 -4.73 8.24 -7.21
CA ILE A 102 -5.89 8.75 -7.93
C ILE A 102 -6.77 7.55 -8.27
N SER A 103 -8.07 7.65 -8.01
CA SER A 103 -9.03 6.57 -8.29
C SER A 103 -10.31 7.12 -8.93
N GLY A 104 -10.88 6.35 -9.84
CA GLY A 104 -12.13 6.66 -10.55
C GLY A 104 -11.93 7.20 -11.96
N LYS A 105 -13.05 7.41 -12.65
CA LYS A 105 -13.09 7.92 -14.03
C LYS A 105 -13.67 9.33 -14.07
N GLU A 106 -13.23 10.13 -15.03
CA GLU A 106 -13.88 11.42 -15.35
C GLU A 106 -15.41 11.25 -15.48
N PRO A 107 -16.24 12.12 -14.86
CA PRO A 107 -15.90 13.35 -14.14
C PRO A 107 -15.65 13.18 -12.62
N LYS A 108 -15.60 11.94 -12.11
CA LYS A 108 -15.51 11.61 -10.68
C LYS A 108 -14.15 11.03 -10.33
N ILE A 109 -13.11 11.82 -10.54
CA ILE A 109 -11.75 11.49 -10.07
C ILE A 109 -11.62 11.90 -8.61
N ARG A 110 -11.02 11.04 -7.78
CA ARG A 110 -10.78 11.33 -6.36
C ARG A 110 -9.34 11.04 -5.95
N ASN A 111 -8.83 11.86 -5.03
CA ASN A 111 -7.57 11.60 -4.35
C ASN A 111 -7.83 10.67 -3.16
N VAL A 112 -7.16 9.53 -3.15
CA VAL A 112 -7.21 8.54 -2.08
C VAL A 112 -5.85 8.50 -1.40
N GLN A 113 -5.80 8.87 -0.13
CA GLN A 113 -4.58 8.86 0.67
C GLN A 113 -4.60 7.68 1.64
N LEU A 114 -3.78 6.67 1.37
CA LEU A 114 -3.61 5.50 2.23
C LEU A 114 -2.54 5.79 3.28
N ILE A 115 -2.94 5.95 4.53
CA ILE A 115 -2.07 6.35 5.63
C ILE A 115 -1.38 5.11 6.23
N HIS A 116 -0.04 5.12 6.30
CA HIS A 116 0.79 4.02 6.80
C HIS A 116 1.98 4.44 7.68
N PHE A 117 1.97 5.65 8.25
CA PHE A 117 2.96 6.00 9.28
C PHE A 117 2.80 5.13 10.53
N LYS A 118 1.57 4.71 10.84
CA LYS A 118 1.17 3.80 11.91
C LYS A 118 -0.12 3.07 11.50
N TYR A 119 -0.37 1.90 12.10
CA TYR A 119 -1.63 1.16 11.97
C TYR A 119 -2.42 1.22 13.29
N PHE A 120 -3.74 1.17 13.19
CA PHE A 120 -4.64 1.51 14.29
C PHE A 120 -5.73 0.48 14.47
N ASN A 121 -5.97 0.02 15.69
CA ASN A 121 -7.04 -0.96 15.95
C ASN A 121 -8.41 -0.29 16.12
N THR A 122 -8.42 0.96 16.59
CA THR A 122 -9.65 1.71 16.89
C THR A 122 -9.55 3.16 16.41
N PRO A 123 -10.70 3.84 16.17
CA PRO A 123 -10.71 5.26 15.85
C PRO A 123 -10.09 6.17 16.93
N ASP A 124 -10.21 5.82 18.21
CA ASP A 124 -9.62 6.61 19.30
C ASP A 124 -8.09 6.68 19.20
N GLU A 125 -7.43 5.57 18.84
CA GLU A 125 -5.98 5.56 18.59
C GLU A 125 -5.59 6.47 17.41
N ILE A 126 -6.47 6.61 16.41
CA ILE A 126 -6.28 7.56 15.31
C ILE A 126 -6.39 9.00 15.86
N PHE A 127 -7.42 9.29 16.64
CA PHE A 127 -7.66 10.62 17.21
C PHE A 127 -6.52 11.11 18.09
N GLU A 128 -5.88 10.20 18.84
CA GLU A 128 -4.68 10.54 19.63
C GLU A 128 -3.57 11.15 18.78
N THR A 129 -3.47 10.78 17.50
CA THR A 129 -2.43 11.29 16.58
C THR A 129 -2.83 12.55 15.83
N PHE A 130 -4.11 12.90 15.81
CA PHE A 130 -4.62 14.06 15.05
C PHE A 130 -4.27 15.39 15.70
N ASP A 131 -4.24 16.44 14.88
CA ASP A 131 -3.87 17.80 15.26
C ASP A 131 -5.01 18.58 15.93
N PHE A 132 -6.21 18.52 15.36
CA PHE A 132 -7.36 19.30 15.81
C PHE A 132 -8.58 18.43 16.07
N THR A 133 -9.28 18.72 17.16
CA THR A 133 -10.52 18.00 17.52
C THR A 133 -11.61 18.09 16.45
N ALA A 134 -11.60 19.14 15.62
CA ALA A 134 -12.54 19.29 14.50
C ALA A 134 -12.29 18.28 13.36
N CYS A 135 -11.18 17.53 13.44
CA CYS A 135 -10.81 16.45 12.53
C CYS A 135 -10.92 15.07 13.18
N MET A 136 -11.26 14.99 14.46
CA MET A 136 -11.39 13.73 15.20
C MET A 136 -12.78 13.09 15.01
N GLY A 137 -13.08 12.78 13.75
CA GLY A 137 -14.20 11.94 13.36
C GLY A 137 -13.69 10.83 12.45
N ALA A 138 -14.28 9.65 12.59
CA ALA A 138 -13.99 8.49 11.78
C ALA A 138 -15.27 7.74 11.41
N TYR A 139 -15.25 7.05 10.29
CA TYR A 139 -16.17 5.97 9.96
C TYR A 139 -15.40 4.65 9.98
N ASP A 140 -15.90 3.68 10.75
CA ASP A 140 -15.30 2.37 10.89
C ASP A 140 -16.08 1.32 10.09
N PHE A 141 -15.46 0.74 9.07
CA PHE A 141 -16.09 -0.30 8.25
C PHE A 141 -16.28 -1.63 8.97
N SER A 142 -15.61 -1.86 10.11
CA SER A 142 -15.81 -3.08 10.89
C SER A 142 -17.13 -3.10 11.67
N THR A 143 -17.55 -1.93 12.16
CA THR A 143 -18.77 -1.73 12.95
C THR A 143 -19.87 -1.03 12.15
N GLU A 144 -19.52 -0.48 10.99
CA GLU A 144 -20.35 0.38 10.15
C GLU A 144 -20.92 1.59 10.89
N GLN A 145 -20.13 2.18 11.80
CA GLN A 145 -20.52 3.32 12.62
C GLN A 145 -19.61 4.52 12.42
N PHE A 146 -20.18 5.72 12.61
CA PHE A 146 -19.39 6.92 12.88
C PHE A 146 -18.94 6.92 14.33
N VAL A 147 -17.65 7.12 14.55
CA VAL A 147 -17.05 7.33 15.86
C VAL A 147 -16.52 8.76 15.88
N LEU A 148 -16.96 9.56 16.85
CA LEU A 148 -16.66 10.98 16.91
C LEU A 148 -16.11 11.32 18.29
N HIS A 149 -15.05 12.12 18.35
CA HIS A 149 -14.63 12.73 19.60
C HIS A 149 -15.76 13.60 20.17
N GLN A 150 -15.95 13.63 21.49
CA GLN A 150 -17.10 14.32 22.13
C GLN A 150 -17.25 15.79 21.70
N GLN A 151 -16.13 16.48 21.47
CA GLN A 151 -16.12 17.88 21.05
C GLN A 151 -16.07 18.10 19.53
N PHE A 152 -16.02 17.03 18.74
CA PHE A 152 -15.88 17.10 17.29
C PHE A 152 -16.97 17.94 16.65
N LEU A 153 -18.26 17.61 16.89
CA LEU A 153 -19.39 18.29 16.25
C LEU A 153 -19.44 19.77 16.65
N LYS A 154 -19.18 20.08 17.92
CA LYS A 154 -19.14 21.46 18.41
C LYS A 154 -18.04 22.27 17.74
N HIS A 155 -16.82 21.74 17.69
CA HIS A 155 -15.69 22.47 17.15
C HIS A 155 -15.74 22.56 15.62
N ASN A 156 -16.24 21.51 14.95
CA ASN A 156 -16.45 21.52 13.49
C ASN A 156 -17.53 22.53 13.08
N SER A 157 -18.70 22.52 13.73
CA SER A 157 -19.80 23.46 13.42
C SER A 157 -19.44 24.93 13.67
N GLN A 158 -18.66 25.21 14.72
CA GLN A 158 -18.19 26.55 15.04
C GLN A 158 -16.97 26.99 14.22
N ARG A 159 -16.43 26.10 13.38
CA ARG A 159 -15.17 26.29 12.65
C ARG A 159 -14.05 26.77 13.57
N ILE A 160 -13.85 26.09 14.71
CA ILE A 160 -12.75 26.39 15.63
C ILE A 160 -11.75 25.24 15.68
N LEU A 161 -10.47 25.60 15.71
CA LEU A 161 -9.36 24.67 15.87
C LEU A 161 -8.98 24.61 17.35
N LYS A 162 -9.21 23.46 17.98
CA LYS A 162 -8.69 23.12 19.30
C LYS A 162 -7.60 22.09 19.16
N PHE A 163 -6.40 22.46 19.58
CA PHE A 163 -5.20 21.67 19.37
C PHE A 163 -5.16 20.46 20.31
N ASN A 164 -4.83 19.32 19.74
CA ASN A 164 -4.50 18.11 20.46
C ASN A 164 -2.98 18.03 20.66
N LYS A 165 -2.55 18.07 21.93
CA LYS A 165 -1.14 18.02 22.29
C LYS A 165 -0.46 16.68 21.96
N ASN A 166 -1.25 15.64 21.71
CA ASN A 166 -0.75 14.30 21.39
C ASN A 166 -0.48 14.11 19.89
N THR A 167 -0.67 15.14 19.06
CA THR A 167 -0.46 15.05 17.61
C THR A 167 0.88 14.40 17.26
N ALA A 168 0.86 13.53 16.25
CA ALA A 168 2.08 12.90 15.75
C ALA A 168 2.96 13.88 14.95
N PHE A 169 2.39 14.98 14.44
CA PHE A 169 3.08 15.90 13.52
C PHE A 169 2.87 17.37 13.91
N PRO A 170 3.59 17.88 14.93
CA PRO A 170 3.43 19.25 15.41
C PRO A 170 3.73 20.33 14.35
N ILE A 171 4.80 20.15 13.56
CA ILE A 171 5.14 21.12 12.50
C ILE A 171 4.07 21.14 11.40
N VAL A 172 3.60 19.98 10.97
CA VAL A 172 2.48 19.87 10.01
C VAL A 172 1.21 20.52 10.58
N SER A 173 0.97 20.41 11.90
CA SER A 173 -0.15 21.06 12.56
C SER A 173 -0.08 22.59 12.43
N LEU A 174 1.11 23.19 12.51
CA LEU A 174 1.31 24.64 12.27
C LEU A 174 0.90 25.01 10.84
N LEU A 175 1.36 24.26 9.84
CA LEU A 175 1.03 24.50 8.43
C LEU A 175 -0.47 24.32 8.16
N ARG A 176 -1.09 23.32 8.81
CA ARG A 176 -2.53 23.05 8.69
C ARG A 176 -3.39 24.18 9.26
N VAL A 177 -2.89 25.00 10.21
CA VAL A 177 -3.60 26.21 10.64
C VAL A 177 -3.92 27.11 9.44
N GLN A 178 -2.96 27.35 8.55
CA GLN A 178 -3.18 28.19 7.36
C GLN A 178 -4.20 27.55 6.41
N LYS A 179 -4.07 26.24 6.14
CA LYS A 179 -5.03 25.47 5.32
C LYS A 179 -6.46 25.60 5.87
N TYR A 180 -6.65 25.39 7.17
CA TYR A 180 -7.96 25.46 7.80
C TYR A 180 -8.49 26.89 7.94
N ASN A 181 -7.60 27.89 8.09
CA ASN A 181 -7.99 29.29 8.02
C ASN A 181 -8.57 29.65 6.64
N GLY A 182 -7.96 29.15 5.56
CA GLY A 182 -8.54 29.24 4.21
C GLY A 182 -9.90 28.56 4.06
N LYS A 183 -10.22 27.58 4.91
CA LYS A 183 -11.54 26.92 5.01
C LYS A 183 -12.48 27.60 6.03
N GLY A 184 -12.14 28.81 6.50
CA GLY A 184 -12.95 29.59 7.43
C GLY A 184 -12.87 29.15 8.89
N TYR A 185 -11.90 28.32 9.26
CA TYR A 185 -11.65 27.97 10.66
C TYR A 185 -10.77 28.99 11.35
N THR A 186 -10.98 29.17 12.65
CA THR A 186 -10.18 30.07 13.47
C THR A 186 -9.46 29.31 14.59
N ILE A 187 -8.26 29.77 14.93
CA ILE A 187 -7.50 29.30 16.08
C ILE A 187 -7.25 30.46 17.04
N SER A 188 -7.33 30.22 18.35
CA SER A 188 -7.02 31.26 19.33
C SER A 188 -5.51 31.32 19.61
N LYS A 189 -5.03 32.49 20.07
CA LYS A 189 -3.61 32.68 20.43
C LYS A 189 -3.09 31.60 21.41
N PRO A 190 -3.81 31.23 22.49
CA PRO A 190 -3.36 30.15 23.37
C PRO A 190 -3.22 28.80 22.67
N GLU A 191 -4.16 28.43 21.79
CA GLU A 191 -4.08 27.18 21.04
C GLU A 191 -2.88 27.17 20.08
N PHE A 192 -2.62 28.29 19.41
CA PHE A 192 -1.45 28.44 18.55
C PHE A 192 -0.13 28.31 19.33
N ILE A 193 -0.05 28.95 20.51
CA ILE A 193 1.12 28.80 21.43
C ILE A 193 1.31 27.33 21.83
N ARG A 194 0.23 26.57 22.08
CA ARG A 194 0.33 25.13 22.40
C ARG A 194 0.98 24.33 21.26
N ILE A 195 0.72 24.69 20.00
CA ILE A 195 1.39 24.05 18.86
C ILE A 195 2.88 24.39 18.86
N ALA A 196 3.23 25.66 19.03
CA ALA A 196 4.62 26.10 19.06
C ALA A 196 5.41 25.40 20.18
N LEU A 197 4.86 25.34 21.40
CA LEU A 197 5.47 24.62 22.52
C LEU A 197 5.65 23.14 22.22
N LYS A 198 4.68 22.51 21.54
CA LYS A 198 4.81 21.11 21.14
C LYS A 198 5.90 20.89 20.09
N CYS A 199 6.12 21.85 19.19
CA CYS A 199 7.23 21.80 18.23
C CYS A 199 8.60 21.90 18.91
N MET A 200 8.70 22.60 20.05
CA MET A 200 9.95 22.71 20.83
C MET A 200 10.35 21.40 21.51
N GLU A 201 9.45 20.42 21.63
CA GLU A 201 9.76 19.08 22.15
C GLU A 201 10.37 18.15 21.09
N LEU A 202 10.46 18.57 19.83
CA LEU A 202 11.00 17.76 18.75
C LEU A 202 12.52 17.67 18.83
N ASP A 203 13.05 16.45 18.71
CA ASP A 203 14.48 16.16 18.71
C ASP A 203 14.96 15.97 17.27
N ILE A 204 15.33 17.08 16.62
CA ILE A 204 15.76 17.10 15.22
C ILE A 204 17.29 17.20 15.18
N LYS A 205 17.97 16.10 14.88
CA LYS A 205 19.43 16.02 14.87
C LYS A 205 20.01 15.84 13.47
N THR A 206 19.17 15.48 12.51
CA THR A 206 19.56 15.21 11.14
C THR A 206 18.57 15.82 10.15
N VAL A 207 18.97 15.90 8.88
CA VAL A 207 18.08 16.29 7.79
C VAL A 207 16.92 15.30 7.67
N GLU A 208 17.19 14.02 7.86
CA GLU A 208 16.19 12.96 7.81
C GLU A 208 15.14 13.11 8.91
N ASP A 209 15.54 13.46 10.14
CA ASP A 209 14.60 13.75 11.23
C ASP A 209 13.68 14.93 10.86
N LEU A 210 14.27 15.98 10.27
CA LEU A 210 13.51 17.15 9.85
C LEU A 210 12.50 16.81 8.75
N LYS A 211 12.93 16.07 7.72
CA LYS A 211 12.07 15.58 6.63
C LYS A 211 10.93 14.71 7.19
N ASP A 212 11.24 13.84 8.14
CA ASP A 212 10.27 13.01 8.82
C ASP A 212 9.26 13.83 9.64
N HIS A 213 9.62 15.00 10.18
CA HIS A 213 8.68 15.89 10.88
C HIS A 213 7.90 16.84 9.98
N LEU A 214 8.49 17.33 8.90
CA LEU A 214 7.79 18.13 7.89
C LEU A 214 6.70 17.31 7.20
N GLY A 215 6.93 16.00 7.04
CA GLY A 215 6.09 15.14 6.21
C GLY A 215 6.19 15.57 4.75
N GLY A 216 6.07 14.65 3.80
CA GLY A 216 6.11 14.98 2.37
C GLY A 216 4.91 15.81 1.87
N MET A 217 4.38 16.72 2.70
CA MET A 217 3.18 17.51 2.47
C MET A 217 3.50 18.90 1.91
N TYR A 218 2.58 19.34 1.05
CA TYR A 218 2.42 20.69 0.48
C TYR A 218 3.13 21.01 -0.81
N GLY A 219 3.64 20.02 -1.53
CA GLY A 219 4.14 20.22 -2.89
C GLY A 219 5.31 21.20 -3.03
N ILE A 220 5.75 21.80 -1.93
CA ILE A 220 7.06 22.41 -1.83
C ILE A 220 8.01 21.23 -1.67
N ASN A 221 8.87 21.05 -2.67
CA ASN A 221 9.89 20.02 -2.64
C ASN A 221 11.00 20.44 -1.67
N TYR A 222 10.69 20.46 -0.37
CA TYR A 222 11.69 20.70 0.68
C TYR A 222 12.84 19.70 0.59
N ASP A 223 12.63 18.51 0.01
CA ASP A 223 13.69 17.54 -0.22
C ASP A 223 14.76 18.04 -1.20
N LYS A 224 14.40 18.86 -2.20
CA LYS A 224 15.33 19.48 -3.14
C LYS A 224 16.02 20.73 -2.60
N ILE A 225 15.41 21.41 -1.62
CA ILE A 225 15.89 22.71 -1.14
C ILE A 225 16.64 22.60 0.19
N ILE A 226 16.25 21.65 1.04
CA ILE A 226 17.00 21.24 2.23
C ILE A 226 18.00 20.16 1.79
N ASP A 227 18.85 20.53 0.83
CA ASP A 227 19.99 19.73 0.40
C ASP A 227 21.26 20.32 0.99
N PHE A 228 22.14 19.44 1.45
CA PHE A 228 23.38 19.78 2.11
C PHE A 228 24.53 19.35 1.20
N GLU A 229 25.49 20.23 0.98
CA GLU A 229 26.64 19.88 0.15
C GLU A 229 27.46 18.76 0.81
N GLU A 230 28.25 18.04 0.01
CA GLU A 230 29.06 16.92 0.51
C GLU A 230 30.04 17.40 1.61
N GLY A 231 29.87 16.90 2.83
CA GLY A 231 30.65 17.31 4.01
C GLY A 231 30.07 18.50 4.79
N GLU A 232 28.92 19.04 4.39
CA GLU A 232 28.23 20.10 5.12
C GLU A 232 27.54 19.54 6.38
N GLU A 233 27.90 20.07 7.56
CA GLU A 233 27.23 19.68 8.81
C GLU A 233 25.81 20.26 8.92
N PHE A 234 24.87 19.41 9.35
CA PHE A 234 23.49 19.77 9.64
C PHE A 234 23.40 20.72 10.85
N SER A 235 22.66 21.82 10.68
CA SER A 235 22.16 22.62 11.80
C SER A 235 20.82 23.25 11.44
N LEU A 236 19.94 23.41 12.43
CA LEU A 236 18.65 24.07 12.21
C LEU A 236 18.81 25.53 11.78
N ASP A 237 19.87 26.21 12.23
CA ASP A 237 20.20 27.58 11.85
C ASP A 237 20.40 27.71 10.34
N LYS A 238 21.22 26.82 9.75
CA LYS A 238 21.41 26.76 8.30
C LYS A 238 20.13 26.41 7.54
N VAL A 239 19.30 25.52 8.09
CA VAL A 239 18.01 25.20 7.48
C VAL A 239 17.12 26.46 7.44
N ILE A 240 17.08 27.25 8.52
CA ILE A 240 16.31 28.50 8.56
C ILE A 240 16.80 29.47 7.48
N ASP A 241 18.12 29.61 7.33
CA ASP A 241 18.71 30.45 6.28
C ASP A 241 18.34 29.94 4.88
N LYS A 242 18.49 28.63 4.62
CA LYS A 242 18.08 28.01 3.34
C LYS A 242 16.59 28.20 3.06
N ILE A 243 15.74 28.21 4.10
CA ILE A 243 14.29 28.45 3.96
C ILE A 243 13.96 29.92 3.65
N ALA A 244 14.76 30.87 4.14
CA ALA A 244 14.47 32.31 3.99
C ALA A 244 14.31 32.73 2.52
N ASP A 245 15.09 32.12 1.63
CA ASP A 245 15.07 32.42 0.19
C ASP A 245 14.08 31.55 -0.60
N ILE A 246 13.46 30.52 0.01
CA ILE A 246 12.54 29.60 -0.69
C ILE A 246 11.36 30.34 -1.30
N ALA A 247 10.78 31.31 -0.58
CA ALA A 247 9.64 32.07 -1.07
C ALA A 247 9.98 32.98 -2.27
N LEU A 248 11.26 33.14 -2.58
CA LEU A 248 11.78 33.93 -3.70
C LEU A 248 12.27 33.06 -4.87
N ASP A 249 12.31 31.73 -4.70
CA ASP A 249 12.72 30.80 -5.73
C ASP A 249 11.72 30.78 -6.90
N GLU A 250 12.21 30.77 -8.14
CA GLU A 250 11.37 30.74 -9.34
C GLU A 250 10.51 29.46 -9.44
N ASP A 251 10.97 28.37 -8.81
CA ASP A 251 10.28 27.09 -8.75
C ASP A 251 9.28 27.02 -7.59
N TYR A 252 9.19 28.04 -6.73
CA TYR A 252 8.28 28.05 -5.56
C TYR A 252 6.81 27.81 -5.93
N PHE A 253 6.38 28.32 -7.09
CA PHE A 253 5.01 28.16 -7.58
C PHE A 253 4.84 26.97 -8.54
N LYS A 254 5.90 26.21 -8.84
CA LYS A 254 5.80 25.04 -9.70
C LYS A 254 5.18 23.89 -8.90
N GLU A 255 4.04 23.41 -9.37
CA GLU A 255 3.44 22.21 -8.79
C GLU A 255 4.41 21.02 -8.91
N PRO A 256 4.46 20.14 -7.89
CA PRO A 256 5.19 18.90 -8.01
C PRO A 256 4.75 18.12 -9.24
N ILE A 257 5.72 17.63 -9.99
CA ILE A 257 5.47 16.66 -11.04
C ILE A 257 4.90 15.41 -10.35
N SER A 258 3.66 15.06 -10.66
CA SER A 258 3.09 13.79 -10.20
C SER A 258 3.88 12.64 -10.82
N VAL A 259 4.42 11.77 -9.97
CA VAL A 259 5.18 10.61 -10.43
C VAL A 259 4.22 9.45 -10.53
N LYS A 260 3.98 8.96 -11.74
CA LYS A 260 3.26 7.70 -11.91
C LYS A 260 4.21 6.56 -11.57
N TYR A 261 3.87 5.79 -10.55
CA TYR A 261 4.62 4.58 -10.21
C TYR A 261 4.19 3.44 -11.13
N GLU A 262 5.15 2.66 -11.62
CA GLU A 262 4.92 1.52 -12.53
C GLU A 262 5.21 0.15 -11.88
N ASP A 263 5.69 0.15 -10.63
CA ASP A 263 6.02 -1.06 -9.90
C ASP A 263 5.36 -1.09 -8.51
N LEU A 264 4.37 -1.98 -8.35
CA LEU A 264 3.65 -2.16 -7.08
C LEU A 264 4.60 -2.57 -5.95
N ASP A 265 5.59 -3.38 -6.30
CA ASP A 265 6.51 -3.96 -5.35
C ASP A 265 7.36 -2.86 -4.68
N ASP A 266 7.73 -1.80 -5.38
CA ASP A 266 8.47 -0.65 -4.80
C ASP A 266 7.61 0.13 -3.80
N ILE A 267 6.31 0.24 -4.06
CA ILE A 267 5.33 0.85 -3.16
C ILE A 267 5.19 -0.02 -1.90
N ILE A 268 5.00 -1.34 -2.07
CA ILE A 268 4.85 -2.26 -0.95
C ILE A 268 6.08 -2.25 -0.05
N ASP A 269 7.28 -2.22 -0.60
CA ASP A 269 8.51 -2.19 0.20
C ASP A 269 8.59 -0.93 1.08
N THR A 270 8.18 0.22 0.53
CA THR A 270 8.10 1.47 1.27
C THR A 270 7.08 1.40 2.40
N VAL A 271 5.93 0.75 2.16
CA VAL A 271 4.89 0.53 3.17
C VAL A 271 5.37 -0.40 4.28
N LYS A 272 6.02 -1.52 3.93
CA LYS A 272 6.46 -2.55 4.88
C LYS A 272 7.52 -2.09 5.86
N LYS A 273 8.32 -1.07 5.51
CA LYS A 273 9.45 -0.60 6.33
C LYS A 273 10.39 -1.75 6.74
N ARG A 274 10.47 -2.82 5.95
CA ARG A 274 11.29 -4.02 6.18
C ARG A 274 12.31 -4.18 5.07
N PRO A 275 13.44 -4.85 5.35
CA PRO A 275 14.48 -5.01 4.34
C PRO A 275 13.98 -5.89 3.20
N ILE A 276 14.31 -5.48 1.98
CA ILE A 276 14.01 -6.23 0.75
C ILE A 276 14.84 -7.51 0.75
N HIS A 277 14.21 -8.66 0.50
CA HIS A 277 14.93 -9.92 0.42
C HIS A 277 15.64 -10.08 -0.92
N ILE A 278 16.96 -10.28 -0.87
CA ILE A 278 17.82 -10.43 -2.04
C ILE A 278 18.41 -11.83 -2.08
N LEU A 279 18.37 -12.44 -3.26
CA LEU A 279 19.09 -13.65 -3.62
C LEU A 279 20.25 -13.30 -4.53
N THR A 280 21.43 -13.82 -4.20
CA THR A 280 22.57 -13.77 -5.11
C THR A 280 22.73 -15.13 -5.77
N LEU A 281 22.55 -15.19 -7.10
CA LEU A 281 22.68 -16.41 -7.89
C LEU A 281 23.65 -16.13 -9.04
N ARG A 282 24.74 -16.89 -9.13
CA ARG A 282 25.78 -16.74 -10.17
C ARG A 282 26.22 -15.28 -10.40
N ASP A 283 26.57 -14.60 -9.31
CA ASP A 283 27.01 -13.19 -9.29
C ASP A 283 25.99 -12.16 -9.80
N LYS A 284 24.71 -12.56 -9.92
CA LYS A 284 23.58 -11.68 -10.21
C LYS A 284 22.68 -11.54 -8.99
N TYR A 285 22.01 -10.39 -8.89
CA TYR A 285 21.08 -10.10 -7.82
C TYR A 285 19.64 -10.25 -8.29
N PHE A 286 18.85 -10.95 -7.48
CA PHE A 286 17.42 -11.10 -7.67
C PHE A 286 16.71 -10.64 -6.41
N ARG A 287 15.77 -9.71 -6.55
CA ARG A 287 14.79 -9.41 -5.52
C ARG A 287 13.77 -10.54 -5.46
N VAL A 288 13.43 -10.99 -4.25
CA VAL A 288 12.26 -11.84 -4.03
C VAL A 288 11.07 -10.94 -3.78
N THR A 289 10.09 -10.98 -4.69
CA THR A 289 8.86 -10.20 -4.60
C THR A 289 7.93 -10.72 -3.50
N ASN A 290 6.89 -9.96 -3.19
CA ASN A 290 5.91 -10.35 -2.18
C ASN A 290 5.13 -11.62 -2.54
N ASP A 291 4.95 -11.89 -3.84
CA ASP A 291 4.32 -13.12 -4.34
C ASP A 291 5.34 -14.24 -4.59
N ASN A 292 6.49 -14.13 -3.91
CA ASN A 292 7.63 -15.04 -3.95
C ASN A 292 8.25 -15.19 -5.35
N GLN A 293 8.10 -14.21 -6.25
CA GLN A 293 8.72 -14.25 -7.56
C GLN A 293 10.15 -13.73 -7.53
N LEU A 294 10.96 -14.11 -8.51
CA LEU A 294 12.28 -13.50 -8.68
C LEU A 294 12.13 -12.27 -9.59
N LYS A 295 12.79 -11.17 -9.27
CA LYS A 295 12.91 -9.99 -10.15
C LYS A 295 14.39 -9.60 -10.25
N SER A 296 14.93 -9.57 -11.46
CA SER A 296 16.34 -9.23 -11.68
C SER A 296 16.57 -7.75 -11.34
N ILE A 297 17.66 -7.47 -10.61
CA ILE A 297 18.05 -6.10 -10.25
C ILE A 297 19.55 -5.89 -10.54
N SER A 298 19.91 -4.69 -10.96
CA SER A 298 21.31 -4.33 -11.25
C SER A 298 22.13 -4.06 -9.98
N THR A 299 21.50 -3.53 -8.93
CA THR A 299 22.14 -3.15 -7.67
C THR A 299 21.28 -3.54 -6.48
N LYS A 300 21.93 -3.88 -5.35
CA LYS A 300 21.21 -4.09 -4.08
C LYS A 300 20.68 -2.76 -3.56
N ALA A 301 19.43 -2.76 -3.08
CA ALA A 301 18.88 -1.63 -2.36
C ALA A 301 19.63 -1.43 -1.03
N ALA A 302 19.78 -0.17 -0.58
CA ALA A 302 20.48 0.17 0.66
C ALA A 302 19.87 -0.52 1.89
N PHE A 303 18.55 -0.73 1.90
CA PHE A 303 17.84 -1.46 2.94
C PHE A 303 17.39 -2.84 2.45
N SER A 304 18.34 -3.76 2.34
CA SER A 304 18.11 -5.13 1.89
C SER A 304 18.72 -6.17 2.82
N LYS A 305 18.22 -7.41 2.73
CA LYS A 305 18.69 -8.57 3.48
C LYS A 305 18.92 -9.72 2.51
N ASP A 306 20.15 -10.23 2.47
CA ASP A 306 20.46 -11.45 1.73
C ASP A 306 19.78 -12.66 2.39
N ILE A 307 19.14 -13.49 1.56
CA ILE A 307 18.56 -14.76 1.98
C ILE A 307 19.35 -15.94 1.40
N ASP A 308 19.32 -17.05 2.12
CA ASP A 308 20.02 -18.28 1.73
C ASP A 308 19.35 -18.93 0.52
N ALA A 309 20.14 -19.16 -0.54
CA ALA A 309 19.63 -19.69 -1.79
C ALA A 309 19.16 -21.14 -1.65
N ASP A 310 19.86 -21.98 -0.89
CA ASP A 310 19.46 -23.37 -0.71
C ASP A 310 18.09 -23.45 -0.01
N LYS A 311 17.91 -22.70 1.07
CA LYS A 311 16.62 -22.59 1.78
C LYS A 311 15.49 -22.05 0.90
N TYR A 312 15.77 -21.07 0.04
CA TYR A 312 14.77 -20.55 -0.88
C TYR A 312 14.31 -21.62 -1.88
N PHE A 313 15.26 -22.35 -2.46
CA PHE A 313 14.98 -23.36 -3.49
C PHE A 313 14.37 -24.66 -2.94
N GLU A 314 14.48 -24.95 -1.63
CA GLU A 314 13.81 -26.10 -0.99
C GLU A 314 12.30 -26.16 -1.30
N ASN A 315 11.63 -25.01 -1.19
CA ASN A 315 10.18 -24.90 -1.39
C ASN A 315 9.79 -24.21 -2.69
N LYS A 316 10.75 -23.64 -3.43
CA LYS A 316 10.48 -23.00 -4.72
C LYS A 316 10.16 -24.04 -5.79
N ARG A 317 9.15 -23.74 -6.62
CA ARG A 317 8.71 -24.57 -7.74
C ARG A 317 8.67 -23.75 -9.02
N PHE A 318 8.97 -24.42 -10.12
CA PHE A 318 8.89 -23.86 -11.47
C PHE A 318 8.02 -24.75 -12.35
N TYR A 319 7.47 -24.17 -13.40
CA TYR A 319 6.39 -24.78 -14.16
C TYR A 319 6.70 -24.76 -15.65
N LYS A 320 6.30 -25.81 -16.36
CA LYS A 320 6.47 -25.90 -17.82
C LYS A 320 5.34 -26.69 -18.46
N TRP A 321 4.90 -26.18 -19.60
CA TRP A 321 4.00 -26.90 -20.50
C TRP A 321 4.81 -27.89 -21.35
N VAL A 322 4.37 -29.15 -21.36
CA VAL A 322 5.05 -30.26 -22.05
C VAL A 322 4.02 -31.14 -22.74
N GLU A 323 4.45 -31.90 -23.75
CA GLU A 323 3.63 -32.96 -24.33
C GLU A 323 3.64 -34.19 -23.42
N LYS A 324 2.55 -34.93 -23.40
CA LYS A 324 2.46 -36.24 -22.75
C LYS A 324 2.13 -37.27 -23.81
N ASP A 325 3.03 -38.24 -24.01
CA ASP A 325 2.80 -39.29 -24.99
C ASP A 325 1.79 -40.33 -24.48
N GLY A 326 1.34 -41.22 -25.38
CA GLY A 326 0.36 -42.27 -25.05
C GLY A 326 0.81 -43.28 -24.00
N TYR A 327 2.08 -43.25 -23.59
CA TYR A 327 2.66 -44.06 -22.52
C TYR A 327 2.86 -43.27 -21.22
N GLY A 328 2.37 -42.02 -21.17
CA GLY A 328 2.45 -41.15 -20.01
C GLY A 328 3.79 -40.44 -19.82
N LYS A 329 4.69 -40.44 -20.81
CA LYS A 329 6.00 -39.78 -20.70
C LYS A 329 5.93 -38.33 -21.16
N TYR A 330 6.65 -37.46 -20.45
CA TYR A 330 6.70 -36.03 -20.72
C TYR A 330 7.80 -35.68 -21.74
N ARG A 331 7.47 -34.86 -22.74
CA ARG A 331 8.40 -34.43 -23.80
C ARG A 331 8.36 -32.92 -24.02
N SER A 332 9.48 -32.33 -24.42
CA SER A 332 9.53 -30.90 -24.72
C SER A 332 8.77 -30.59 -26.02
N HIS A 333 7.96 -29.53 -26.03
CA HIS A 333 7.35 -29.02 -27.25
C HIS A 333 8.38 -28.49 -28.27
N TYR A 334 9.54 -28.05 -27.80
CA TYR A 334 10.61 -27.51 -28.65
C TYR A 334 11.51 -28.60 -29.25
N ASP A 335 11.77 -29.64 -28.46
CA ASP A 335 12.64 -30.76 -28.83
C ASP A 335 11.95 -32.07 -28.41
N GLY A 336 11.31 -32.73 -29.38
CA GLY A 336 10.51 -33.93 -29.13
C GLY A 336 11.34 -35.14 -28.69
N ASP A 337 12.66 -35.11 -28.86
CA ASP A 337 13.57 -36.15 -28.36
C ASP A 337 13.94 -35.92 -26.89
N PHE A 338 13.84 -34.68 -26.42
CA PHE A 338 14.04 -34.33 -25.01
C PHE A 338 12.87 -34.81 -24.15
N LYS A 339 13.18 -35.67 -23.17
CA LYS A 339 12.21 -36.26 -22.25
C LYS A 339 12.45 -35.75 -20.83
N TYR A 340 11.37 -35.46 -20.12
CA TYR A 340 11.42 -35.20 -18.70
C TYR A 340 11.09 -36.49 -17.96
N GLU A 341 12.05 -37.00 -17.20
CA GLU A 341 11.89 -38.23 -16.43
C GLU A 341 11.27 -37.94 -15.06
N ASP A 342 10.19 -38.64 -14.73
CA ASP A 342 9.49 -38.51 -13.45
C ASP A 342 10.40 -38.90 -12.28
N GLY A 343 10.49 -38.03 -11.26
CA GLY A 343 11.34 -38.22 -10.08
C GLY A 343 12.85 -38.26 -10.34
N ARG A 344 13.31 -37.97 -11.58
CA ARG A 344 14.72 -37.98 -11.96
C ARG A 344 15.18 -36.62 -12.47
N VAL A 345 16.49 -36.38 -12.36
CA VAL A 345 17.11 -35.15 -12.84
C VAL A 345 17.15 -35.16 -14.36
N SER A 346 16.42 -34.22 -14.96
CA SER A 346 16.47 -33.93 -16.39
C SER A 346 17.42 -32.75 -16.61
N THR A 347 18.46 -32.94 -17.43
CA THR A 347 19.49 -31.92 -17.69
C THR A 347 19.39 -31.45 -19.13
N ALA A 348 19.51 -30.14 -19.38
CA ALA A 348 19.50 -29.56 -20.71
C ALA A 348 20.49 -30.27 -21.66
N LEU A 349 20.05 -30.59 -22.89
CA LEU A 349 20.94 -31.08 -23.94
C LEU A 349 21.73 -29.93 -24.60
N GLY A 350 21.19 -28.70 -24.58
CA GLY A 350 21.84 -27.47 -24.99
C GLY A 350 22.14 -26.55 -23.79
N ASP A 351 22.06 -25.23 -23.99
CA ASP A 351 22.49 -24.26 -22.98
C ASP A 351 21.56 -24.18 -21.76
N LYS A 352 20.24 -24.33 -21.96
CA LYS A 352 19.24 -24.10 -20.92
C LYS A 352 17.89 -24.75 -21.21
N LEU A 353 17.14 -24.98 -20.14
CA LEU A 353 15.72 -25.33 -20.13
C LEU A 353 14.90 -24.10 -19.73
N PHE A 354 13.73 -23.95 -20.36
CA PHE A 354 12.79 -22.84 -20.16
C PHE A 354 11.65 -23.25 -19.24
N PHE A 355 11.36 -22.42 -18.24
CA PHE A 355 10.27 -22.57 -17.28
C PHE A 355 9.61 -21.22 -16.98
N ASN A 356 8.51 -21.25 -16.24
CA ASN A 356 7.84 -20.07 -15.69
C ASN A 356 7.66 -20.23 -14.17
N GLU A 357 7.44 -19.11 -13.48
CA GLU A 357 6.94 -19.12 -12.09
C GLU A 357 5.41 -19.31 -12.09
N LYS A 358 4.84 -19.71 -10.95
CA LYS A 358 3.41 -20.09 -10.83
C LYS A 358 2.47 -19.04 -11.46
N GLN A 359 2.67 -17.77 -11.13
CA GLN A 359 1.79 -16.69 -11.58
C GLN A 359 1.99 -16.34 -13.05
N ASN A 360 3.08 -16.81 -13.68
CA ASN A 360 3.46 -16.41 -15.03
C ASN A 360 3.33 -17.56 -16.04
N ILE A 361 2.60 -18.63 -15.69
CA ILE A 361 2.40 -19.80 -16.55
C ILE A 361 1.66 -19.46 -17.86
N THR A 362 0.84 -18.41 -17.85
CA THR A 362 0.07 -17.90 -19.01
C THR A 362 0.96 -17.22 -20.05
N TYR A 363 2.13 -16.71 -19.65
CA TYR A 363 3.13 -16.12 -20.55
C TYR A 363 4.04 -17.16 -21.21
N SER A 364 3.81 -18.45 -20.97
CA SER A 364 4.51 -19.51 -21.70
C SER A 364 4.16 -19.50 -23.19
N THR A 365 5.15 -19.67 -24.06
CA THR A 365 4.95 -19.88 -25.50
C THR A 365 4.03 -21.07 -25.82
N TYR A 366 3.96 -22.04 -24.90
CA TYR A 366 3.13 -23.25 -25.01
C TYR A 366 1.98 -23.26 -24.01
N TRP A 367 1.50 -22.07 -23.60
CA TRP A 367 0.34 -21.92 -22.73
C TRP A 367 -0.81 -22.84 -23.15
N ASN A 368 -1.33 -23.61 -22.18
CA ASN A 368 -2.45 -24.53 -22.36
C ASN A 368 -2.26 -25.59 -23.46
N LYS A 369 -1.00 -25.92 -23.82
CA LYS A 369 -0.68 -27.01 -24.77
C LYS A 369 -0.10 -28.21 -24.02
N GLY A 370 -0.76 -29.36 -24.15
CA GLY A 370 -0.36 -30.60 -23.48
C GLY A 370 -0.73 -30.60 -22.00
N VAL A 371 0.25 -30.87 -21.14
CA VAL A 371 0.11 -30.91 -19.68
C VAL A 371 1.09 -29.96 -19.00
N LEU A 372 0.78 -29.52 -17.79
CA LEU A 372 1.65 -28.68 -16.97
C LEU A 372 2.43 -29.55 -15.99
N ILE A 373 3.75 -29.48 -16.00
CA ILE A 373 4.61 -30.14 -15.00
C ILE A 373 5.12 -29.13 -13.99
N GLU A 374 5.19 -29.57 -12.73
CA GLU A 374 5.84 -28.88 -11.62
C GLU A 374 7.22 -29.49 -11.38
N VAL A 375 8.24 -28.64 -11.29
CA VAL A 375 9.62 -29.07 -11.11
C VAL A 375 10.29 -28.36 -9.95
N SER A 376 11.26 -29.03 -9.33
CA SER A 376 12.26 -28.43 -8.46
C SER A 376 13.63 -28.37 -9.14
N THR A 377 14.51 -27.55 -8.59
CA THR A 377 15.89 -27.40 -9.04
C THR A 377 16.77 -26.98 -7.87
N LYS A 378 18.09 -27.06 -8.03
CA LYS A 378 19.06 -26.57 -7.05
C LYS A 378 19.54 -25.17 -7.45
N PRO A 379 19.98 -24.32 -6.50
CA PRO A 379 20.49 -22.99 -6.82
C PRO A 379 21.62 -23.00 -7.86
N VAL A 380 22.52 -23.99 -7.80
CA VAL A 380 23.62 -24.19 -8.76
C VAL A 380 23.13 -24.39 -10.20
N ASP A 381 21.94 -24.94 -10.38
CA ASP A 381 21.34 -25.24 -11.68
C ASP A 381 20.50 -24.06 -12.20
N PHE A 382 20.22 -23.05 -11.38
CA PHE A 382 19.60 -21.82 -11.86
C PHE A 382 20.59 -21.05 -12.73
N ILE A 383 20.15 -20.66 -13.94
CA ILE A 383 20.99 -19.92 -14.90
C ILE A 383 20.68 -18.44 -14.82
N ASP A 384 19.43 -18.04 -15.08
CA ASP A 384 19.00 -16.64 -15.10
C ASP A 384 17.46 -16.53 -15.15
N LYS A 385 16.93 -15.31 -14.96
CA LYS A 385 15.54 -14.96 -15.24
C LYS A 385 15.49 -13.80 -16.24
N SER A 386 14.64 -13.92 -17.27
CA SER A 386 14.39 -12.86 -18.24
C SER A 386 12.88 -12.70 -18.45
N SER A 387 12.35 -11.54 -18.07
CA SER A 387 10.89 -11.28 -18.03
C SER A 387 10.19 -12.45 -17.33
N GLU A 388 9.25 -13.11 -17.99
CA GLU A 388 8.43 -14.16 -17.38
C GLU A 388 9.06 -15.56 -17.41
N HIS A 389 10.27 -15.67 -17.96
CA HIS A 389 10.94 -16.94 -18.16
C HIS A 389 12.08 -17.17 -17.17
N ILE A 390 12.11 -18.37 -16.64
CA ILE A 390 13.17 -18.92 -15.79
C ILE A 390 14.02 -19.86 -16.64
N TYR A 391 15.34 -19.72 -16.54
CA TYR A 391 16.31 -20.54 -17.24
C TYR A 391 17.05 -21.44 -16.25
N LEU A 392 16.97 -22.75 -16.48
CA LEU A 392 17.59 -23.77 -15.63
C LEU A 392 18.51 -24.68 -16.44
N LYS A 393 19.57 -25.19 -15.81
CA LYS A 393 20.45 -26.22 -16.38
C LYS A 393 19.84 -27.61 -16.21
N SER A 394 19.28 -27.88 -15.04
CA SER A 394 18.61 -29.14 -14.72
C SER A 394 17.43 -28.93 -13.77
N CYS A 395 16.51 -29.89 -13.80
CA CYS A 395 15.34 -29.90 -12.94
C CYS A 395 14.94 -31.35 -12.60
N THR A 396 14.13 -31.51 -11.57
CA THR A 396 13.47 -32.78 -11.24
C THR A 396 11.96 -32.58 -11.31
N VAL A 397 11.28 -33.42 -12.10
CA VAL A 397 9.81 -33.42 -12.14
C VAL A 397 9.29 -33.94 -10.81
N ILE A 398 8.41 -33.17 -10.19
CA ILE A 398 7.76 -33.54 -8.93
C ILE A 398 6.41 -34.18 -9.22
N ARG A 399 5.63 -33.57 -10.11
CA ARG A 399 4.29 -34.01 -10.49
C ARG A 399 3.80 -33.31 -11.75
N GLU A 400 2.75 -33.88 -12.33
CA GLU A 400 1.85 -33.16 -13.23
C GLU A 400 0.84 -32.36 -12.40
N VAL A 401 0.63 -31.10 -12.77
CA VAL A 401 -0.35 -30.23 -12.14
C VAL A 401 -1.72 -30.50 -12.79
N PRO A 402 -2.73 -30.94 -12.02
CA PRO A 402 -4.07 -31.17 -12.52
C PRO A 402 -4.68 -29.94 -13.19
N LYS A 403 -5.48 -30.17 -14.24
CA LYS A 403 -6.17 -29.10 -14.97
C LYS A 403 -7.08 -28.25 -14.10
N THR A 404 -7.74 -28.86 -13.13
CA THR A 404 -8.59 -28.14 -12.16
C THR A 404 -7.77 -27.21 -11.27
N GLU A 405 -6.55 -27.60 -10.92
CA GLU A 405 -5.68 -26.84 -10.01
C GLU A 405 -5.04 -25.63 -10.71
N TRP A 406 -4.39 -25.83 -11.87
CA TRP A 406 -3.77 -24.67 -12.53
C TRP A 406 -4.81 -23.71 -13.11
N LYS A 407 -6.03 -24.17 -13.43
CA LYS A 407 -7.13 -23.27 -13.78
C LYS A 407 -7.55 -22.40 -12.62
N GLN A 408 -7.54 -22.91 -11.38
CA GLN A 408 -7.78 -22.06 -10.22
C GLN A 408 -6.70 -21.01 -10.07
N TRP A 409 -5.44 -21.29 -10.41
CA TRP A 409 -4.38 -20.25 -10.33
C TRP A 409 -4.58 -19.13 -11.34
N VAL A 410 -5.15 -19.45 -12.51
CA VAL A 410 -5.49 -18.44 -13.51
C VAL A 410 -6.77 -17.72 -13.14
N ASN A 411 -7.78 -18.43 -12.65
CA ASN A 411 -9.05 -17.86 -12.18
C ASN A 411 -8.89 -17.03 -10.90
N GLU A 412 -7.99 -17.38 -9.98
CA GLU A 412 -7.59 -16.51 -8.86
C GLU A 412 -6.89 -15.22 -9.36
N GLY A 413 -6.43 -15.21 -10.62
CA GLY A 413 -5.97 -14.04 -11.35
C GLY A 413 -6.98 -13.47 -12.37
N GLU A 414 -8.13 -14.13 -12.59
CA GLU A 414 -9.18 -13.83 -13.59
C GLU A 414 -10.60 -13.70 -12.98
N ASP A 415 -10.80 -13.82 -11.66
CA ASP A 415 -12.02 -13.36 -10.95
C ASP A 415 -12.19 -11.81 -11.08
N ASP A 416 -11.26 -11.16 -11.79
CA ASP A 416 -11.31 -9.79 -12.31
C ASP A 416 -11.82 -9.69 -13.78
N HIS A 417 -12.32 -10.76 -14.41
CA HIS A 417 -12.89 -10.70 -15.77
C HIS A 417 -14.05 -11.68 -16.01
N GLU A 418 -15.24 -11.38 -15.49
CA GLU A 418 -16.49 -11.75 -16.17
C GLU A 418 -17.34 -10.49 -16.41
N SER A 419 -17.02 -9.78 -17.50
CA SER A 419 -18.05 -8.98 -18.17
C SER A 419 -19.01 -9.95 -18.85
N VAL A 420 -20.23 -10.02 -18.32
CA VAL A 420 -21.38 -10.63 -18.97
C VAL A 420 -21.60 -9.91 -20.31
N PHE A 421 -21.13 -10.50 -21.39
CA PHE A 421 -21.64 -10.26 -22.73
C PHE A 421 -22.37 -11.53 -23.16
N ASP A 422 -23.66 -11.59 -22.83
CA ASP A 422 -24.56 -12.52 -23.49
C ASP A 422 -25.22 -11.77 -24.65
N TRP A 423 -24.93 -12.22 -25.87
CA TRP A 423 -25.64 -11.79 -27.07
C TRP A 423 -26.84 -12.71 -27.27
N THR A 424 -27.99 -12.32 -26.71
CA THR A 424 -29.33 -12.59 -27.28
C THR A 424 -30.33 -11.55 -26.81
#